data_AF-A0A9P7W486-F1
#
_entry.id   AF-A0A9P7W486-F1
#
_cell.length_a   1.000
_cell.length_b   1.000
_cell.length_c   1.000
_cell.angle_alpha   90.00
_cell.angle_beta   90.00
_cell.angle_gamma   90.00
#
_symmetry.space_group_name_H-M   'P 1'
#
loop_
_entity.id
_entity.type
_entity.pdbx_description
1 polymer ?
#
loop_
_entity_poly.entity_id
_entity_poly.type
_entity_poly.pdbx_seq_one_letter_code
_entity_poly.pdbx_strand_id
1 'polypeptide(L)'
;MDFDLESLVHLEQTFYDFGYQDGLEHGRIHGLIEGRALGREKGFEMWEELGFYEGFAKTWRAIYVKQGKEDSRAGNHIRHLLDLISQFPKQNPSSSDSSSSLDISRLLRQIRSRYKALCSTLGAAASLRAADSADDSVEQPATRKPFVWPLEAPTQQDLSF
;
A
#
# COMPACT_ATOMS: atom_id res chain seq x y z
N MET A 1 -64.44 1.37 15.73
CA MET A 1 -63.02 1.46 15.33
C MET A 1 -63.03 2.17 14.00
N ASP A 2 -62.62 3.43 13.96
CA ASP A 2 -62.49 4.16 12.70
C ASP A 2 -61.21 3.67 12.02
N PHE A 3 -61.40 2.93 10.93
CA PHE A 3 -60.30 2.46 10.10
C PHE A 3 -59.91 3.59 9.14
N ASP A 4 -58.71 4.13 9.34
CA ASP A 4 -58.20 5.22 8.53
C ASP A 4 -57.65 4.70 7.19
N LEU A 5 -58.48 4.77 6.15
CA LEU A 5 -58.16 4.39 4.77
C LEU A 5 -57.08 5.28 4.15
N GLU A 6 -56.83 6.48 4.70
CA GLU A 6 -55.82 7.42 4.20
C GLU A 6 -54.40 6.92 4.51
N SER A 7 -54.22 6.21 5.63
CA SER A 7 -52.97 5.52 5.97
C SER A 7 -52.60 4.41 4.97
N LEU A 8 -53.61 3.78 4.35
CA LEU A 8 -53.40 2.71 3.36
C LEU A 8 -52.92 3.24 2.01
N VAL A 9 -53.31 4.47 1.66
CA VAL A 9 -52.88 5.15 0.43
C VAL A 9 -51.39 5.53 0.49
N HIS A 10 -50.88 5.87 1.67
CA HIS A 10 -49.48 6.27 1.90
C HIS A 10 -48.58 5.12 2.34
N LEU A 11 -49.11 3.90 2.38
CA LEU A 11 -48.43 2.72 2.92
C LEU A 11 -47.14 2.40 2.16
N GLU A 12 -47.18 2.44 0.82
CA GLU A 12 -46.01 2.21 -0.02
C GLU A 12 -44.90 3.24 0.24
N GLN A 13 -45.24 4.53 0.26
CA GLN A 13 -44.29 5.61 0.52
C GLN A 13 -43.69 5.48 1.92
N THR A 14 -44.50 5.11 2.92
CA THR A 14 -44.04 4.92 4.30
C THR A 14 -43.02 3.79 4.40
N PHE A 15 -43.28 2.64 3.75
CA PHE A 15 -42.32 1.53 3.73
C PHE A 15 -41.07 1.86 2.92
N TYR A 16 -41.20 2.62 1.83
CA TYR A 16 -40.06 3.12 1.07
C TYR A 16 -39.17 4.03 1.91
N ASP A 17 -39.75 5.05 2.55
CA ASP A 17 -39.02 6.01 3.37
C ASP A 17 -38.35 5.32 4.57
N PHE A 18 -39.06 4.37 5.19
CA PHE A 18 -38.51 3.55 6.26
C PHE A 18 -37.30 2.72 5.79
N GLY A 19 -37.44 1.97 4.69
CA GLY A 19 -36.35 1.16 4.15
C GLY A 19 -35.16 2.00 3.65
N TYR A 20 -35.44 3.19 3.09
CA TYR A 20 -34.41 4.13 2.67
C TYR A 20 -33.64 4.69 3.87
N GLN A 21 -34.34 5.15 4.92
CA GLN A 21 -33.70 5.69 6.13
C GLN A 21 -32.87 4.62 6.84
N ASP A 22 -33.43 3.41 7.00
CA ASP A 22 -32.74 2.27 7.60
C ASP A 22 -31.48 1.89 6.79
N GLY A 23 -31.63 1.76 5.47
CA GLY A 23 -30.51 1.46 4.57
C GLY A 23 -29.44 2.56 4.56
N LEU A 24 -29.83 3.83 4.65
CA LEU A 24 -28.92 4.97 4.71
C LEU A 24 -28.15 5.00 6.05
N GLU A 25 -28.85 4.80 7.17
CA GLU A 25 -28.22 4.77 8.50
C GLU A 25 -27.25 3.60 8.62
N HIS A 26 -27.68 2.42 8.20
CA HIS A 26 -26.86 1.21 8.18
C HIS A 26 -25.66 1.37 7.23
N GLY A 27 -25.88 1.86 6.02
CA GLY A 27 -24.82 2.14 5.04
C GLY A 27 -23.80 3.16 5.54
N ARG A 28 -24.24 4.20 6.27
CA ARG A 28 -23.35 5.20 6.88
C ARG A 28 -22.44 4.57 7.94
N ILE A 29 -22.98 3.69 8.78
CA ILE A 29 -22.19 3.00 9.82
C ILE A 29 -21.18 2.05 9.17
N HIS A 30 -21.63 1.21 8.24
CA HIS A 30 -20.75 0.26 7.56
C HIS A 30 -19.68 0.95 6.73
N GLY A 31 -20.03 1.98 5.96
CA GLY A 31 -19.08 2.76 5.18
C GLY A 31 -18.01 3.42 6.06
N LEU A 32 -18.37 3.88 7.25
CA LEU A 32 -17.39 4.46 8.20
C LEU A 32 -16.43 3.39 8.75
N ILE A 33 -16.93 2.21 9.10
CA ILE A 33 -16.12 1.12 9.65
C ILE A 33 -15.18 0.58 8.56
N GLU A 34 -15.72 0.28 7.38
CA GLU A 34 -14.97 -0.24 6.25
C GLU A 34 -13.94 0.78 5.75
N GLY A 35 -14.32 2.05 5.58
CA GLY A 35 -13.40 3.11 5.17
C GLY A 35 -12.22 3.29 6.15
N ARG A 36 -12.47 3.17 7.46
CA ARG A 36 -11.40 3.18 8.48
C ARG A 36 -10.51 1.95 8.40
N ALA A 37 -11.08 0.77 8.17
CA ALA A 37 -10.31 -0.46 8.02
C ALA A 37 -9.40 -0.39 6.78
N LEU A 38 -9.97 -0.05 5.62
CA LEU A 38 -9.27 0.10 4.36
C LEU A 38 -8.18 1.18 4.42
N GLY A 39 -8.47 2.32 5.04
CA GLY A 39 -7.49 3.40 5.21
C GLY A 39 -6.27 2.98 6.04
N ARG A 40 -6.46 2.15 7.09
CA ARG A 40 -5.34 1.60 7.87
C ARG A 40 -4.51 0.60 7.08
N GLU A 41 -5.17 -0.31 6.37
CA GLU A 41 -4.50 -1.31 5.54
C GLU A 41 -3.66 -0.66 4.45
N LYS A 42 -4.25 0.26 3.66
CA LYS A 42 -3.54 0.98 2.60
C LYS A 42 -2.48 1.95 3.14
N GLY A 43 -2.74 2.56 4.28
CA GLY A 43 -1.74 3.35 5.00
C GLY A 43 -0.52 2.51 5.39
N PHE A 44 -0.74 1.29 5.89
CA PHE A 44 0.33 0.37 6.26
C PHE A 44 1.14 -0.09 5.04
N GLU A 45 0.48 -0.55 3.98
CA GLU A 45 1.13 -0.98 2.72
C GLU A 45 2.07 0.10 2.17
N MET A 46 1.59 1.35 2.19
CA MET A 46 2.34 2.50 1.74
C MET A 46 3.55 2.82 2.65
N TRP A 47 3.35 2.79 3.97
CA TRP A 47 4.43 3.07 4.93
C TRP A 47 5.46 1.95 5.05
N GLU A 48 5.08 0.70 4.80
CA GLU A 48 6.01 -0.42 4.70
C GLU A 48 7.03 -0.19 3.57
N GLU A 49 6.53 0.20 2.40
CA GLU A 49 7.36 0.57 1.26
C GLU A 49 8.29 1.76 1.59
N LEU A 50 7.74 2.83 2.16
CA LEU A 50 8.52 4.02 2.54
C LEU A 50 9.59 3.70 3.58
N GLY A 51 9.24 2.93 4.60
CA GLY A 51 10.15 2.54 5.68
C GLY A 51 11.32 1.71 5.15
N PHE A 52 11.06 0.81 4.19
CA PHE A 52 12.12 0.09 3.50
C PHE A 52 13.06 1.03 2.74
N TYR A 53 12.52 1.97 1.95
CA TYR A 53 13.35 2.94 1.22
C TYR A 53 14.17 3.84 2.15
N GLU A 54 13.58 4.27 3.25
CA GLU A 54 14.25 5.08 4.27
C GLU A 54 15.40 4.30 4.92
N GLY A 55 15.16 3.06 5.33
CA GLY A 55 16.17 2.18 5.92
C GLY A 55 17.32 1.88 4.95
N PHE A 56 17.00 1.59 3.69
CA PHE A 56 17.98 1.39 2.63
C PHE A 56 18.85 2.64 2.44
N ALA A 57 18.24 3.81 2.28
CA ALA A 57 18.94 5.08 2.10
C ALA A 57 19.83 5.43 3.30
N LYS A 58 19.33 5.26 4.54
CA LYS A 58 20.11 5.49 5.78
C LYS A 58 21.31 4.55 5.88
N THR A 59 21.14 3.28 5.55
CA THR A 59 22.23 2.28 5.57
C THR A 59 23.33 2.66 4.59
N TRP A 60 22.97 2.96 3.34
CA TRP A 60 23.95 3.39 2.34
C TRP A 60 24.60 4.73 2.69
N ARG A 61 23.86 5.67 3.28
CA ARG A 61 24.43 6.92 3.79
C ARG A 61 25.55 6.65 4.78
N ALA A 62 25.30 5.78 5.77
CA ALA A 62 26.29 5.44 6.80
C ALA A 62 27.55 4.79 6.20
N ILE A 63 27.39 3.94 5.17
CA ILE A 63 28.51 3.32 4.45
C ILE A 63 29.34 4.39 3.72
N TYR A 64 28.69 5.29 2.98
CA TYR A 64 29.36 6.34 2.21
C TYR A 64 30.08 7.37 3.09
N VAL A 65 29.48 7.72 4.24
CA VAL A 65 30.12 8.59 5.24
C VAL A 65 31.40 7.93 5.77
N LYS A 66 31.36 6.63 6.11
CA LYS A 66 32.56 5.89 6.55
C LYS A 66 33.65 5.82 5.48
N GLN A 67 33.28 5.83 4.20
CA GLN A 67 34.22 5.83 3.07
C GLN A 67 34.72 7.23 2.69
N GLY A 68 34.25 8.31 3.34
CA GLY A 68 34.58 9.68 2.97
C GLY A 68 34.01 10.11 1.61
N LYS A 69 32.95 9.45 1.11
CA LYS A 69 32.34 9.67 -0.21
C LYS A 69 30.98 10.36 -0.14
N GLU A 70 30.74 11.18 0.89
CA GLU A 70 29.43 11.79 1.14
C GLU A 70 28.94 12.65 -0.03
N ASP A 71 29.83 13.39 -0.70
CA ASP A 71 29.48 14.25 -1.84
C ASP A 71 29.46 13.53 -3.20
N SER A 72 29.52 12.20 -3.20
CA SER A 72 29.35 11.42 -4.42
C SER A 72 27.93 11.60 -5.01
N ARG A 73 27.79 11.27 -6.30
CA ARG A 73 26.48 11.20 -6.96
C ARG A 73 25.46 10.37 -6.18
N ALA A 74 25.89 9.24 -5.61
CA ALA A 74 25.06 8.40 -4.77
C ALA A 74 24.62 9.13 -3.48
N GLY A 75 25.53 9.85 -2.83
CA GLY A 75 25.23 10.67 -1.65
C GLY A 75 24.18 11.74 -1.90
N ASN A 76 24.21 12.40 -3.06
CA ASN A 76 23.17 13.36 -3.49
C ASN A 76 21.82 12.67 -3.69
N HIS A 77 21.79 11.51 -4.35
CA HIS A 77 20.56 10.74 -4.52
C HIS A 77 19.97 10.27 -3.19
N ILE A 78 20.81 9.85 -2.23
CA ILE A 78 20.41 9.46 -0.88
C ILE A 78 19.78 10.64 -0.13
N ARG A 79 20.42 11.81 -0.14
CA ARG A 79 19.90 13.03 0.52
C ARG A 79 18.52 13.42 -0.02
N HIS A 80 18.37 13.47 -1.35
CA HIS A 80 17.09 13.81 -1.98
C HIS A 80 16.00 12.77 -1.69
N LEU A 81 16.34 11.47 -1.66
CA LEU A 81 15.35 10.44 -1.32
C LEU A 81 14.84 10.60 0.12
N LEU A 82 15.75 10.85 1.08
CA LEU A 82 15.38 11.08 2.48
C LEU A 82 14.56 12.35 2.68
N ASP A 83 14.89 13.42 1.94
CA ASP A 83 14.12 14.67 1.96
C ASP A 83 12.67 14.45 1.51
N LEU A 84 12.46 13.73 0.40
CA LEU A 84 11.11 13.42 -0.09
C LEU A 84 10.32 12.53 0.88
N ILE A 85 10.98 11.55 1.51
CA ILE A 85 10.35 10.70 2.53
C ILE A 85 9.96 11.54 3.76
N SER A 86 10.77 12.54 4.15
CA SER A 86 10.47 13.40 5.30
C SER A 86 9.24 14.29 5.11
N GLN A 87 8.90 14.62 3.85
CA GLN A 87 7.71 15.39 3.48
C GLN A 87 6.43 14.56 3.51
N PHE A 88 6.54 13.24 3.67
CA PHE A 88 5.38 12.35 3.66
C PHE A 88 4.53 12.50 4.93
N PRO A 89 3.19 12.64 4.82
CA PRO A 89 2.33 12.91 5.97
C PRO A 89 2.31 11.73 6.94
N LYS A 90 2.63 12.00 8.21
CA LYS A 90 2.59 11.02 9.32
C LYS A 90 1.22 10.92 9.99
N GLN A 91 0.37 11.91 9.76
CA GLN A 91 -0.99 11.97 10.27
C GLN A 91 -1.94 12.04 9.08
N ASN A 92 -3.07 11.35 9.18
CA ASN A 92 -4.09 11.39 8.16
C ASN A 92 -4.73 12.78 8.13
N PRO A 93 -4.57 13.59 7.08
CA PRO A 93 -5.20 14.90 7.01
C PRO A 93 -6.72 14.73 7.02
N SER A 94 -7.39 15.24 8.04
CA SER A 94 -8.85 15.25 8.09
C SER A 94 -9.40 16.18 7.00
N SER A 95 -10.62 15.89 6.54
CA SER A 95 -11.32 16.66 5.50
C SER A 95 -11.47 18.16 5.77
N SER A 96 -11.23 18.62 7.01
CA SER A 96 -11.23 20.03 7.41
C SER A 96 -10.05 20.84 6.87
N ASP A 97 -8.92 20.19 6.58
CA ASP A 97 -7.66 20.89 6.32
C ASP A 97 -7.43 21.01 4.81
N SER A 98 -8.32 21.75 4.15
CA SER A 98 -8.31 21.98 2.70
C SER A 98 -7.13 22.84 2.20
N SER A 99 -6.21 23.27 3.08
CA SER A 99 -5.13 24.21 2.76
C SER A 99 -3.88 23.59 2.14
N SER A 100 -3.83 22.28 1.97
CA SER A 100 -2.79 21.63 1.16
C SER A 100 -3.32 20.29 0.65
N SER A 101 -3.84 20.27 -0.58
CA SER A 101 -4.11 19.04 -1.33
C SER A 101 -2.78 18.36 -1.65
N LEU A 102 -2.14 17.77 -0.64
CA LEU A 102 -0.93 16.99 -0.83
C LEU A 102 -1.31 15.77 -1.65
N ASP A 103 -0.84 15.73 -2.89
CA ASP A 103 -1.02 14.60 -3.78
C ASP A 103 -0.07 13.47 -3.33
N ILE A 104 -0.57 12.65 -2.40
CA ILE A 104 0.13 11.49 -1.83
C ILE A 104 0.61 10.54 -2.94
N SER A 105 -0.23 10.32 -3.95
CA SER A 105 0.04 9.43 -5.08
C SER A 105 1.20 9.95 -5.95
N ARG A 106 1.26 11.26 -6.19
CA ARG A 106 2.38 11.89 -6.90
C ARG A 106 3.67 11.83 -6.08
N LEU A 107 3.61 12.10 -4.78
CA LEU A 107 4.78 12.02 -3.90
C LEU A 107 5.34 10.58 -3.85
N LEU A 108 4.48 9.57 -3.71
CA LEU A 108 4.87 8.16 -3.78
C LEU A 108 5.60 7.81 -5.07
N ARG A 109 5.02 8.20 -6.22
CA ARG A 109 5.61 7.92 -7.54
C ARG A 109 6.98 8.58 -7.68
N GLN A 110 7.13 9.78 -7.12
CA GLN A 110 8.41 10.48 -7.08
C GLN A 110 9.43 9.76 -6.19
N ILE A 111 9.03 9.30 -5.00
CA ILE A 111 9.90 8.51 -4.10
C ILE A 111 10.36 7.22 -4.79
N ARG A 112 9.44 6.45 -5.39
CA ARG A 112 9.75 5.21 -6.12
C ARG A 112 10.77 5.43 -7.25
N SER A 113 10.60 6.50 -8.04
CA SER A 113 11.53 6.81 -9.13
C SER A 113 12.93 7.20 -8.61
N ARG A 114 13.01 7.95 -7.51
CA ARG A 114 14.29 8.30 -6.85
C ARG A 114 14.97 7.09 -6.24
N TYR A 115 14.21 6.19 -5.63
CA TYR A 115 14.73 4.91 -5.14
C TYR A 115 15.34 4.08 -6.28
N LYS A 116 14.62 3.91 -7.40
CA LYS A 116 15.14 3.19 -8.59
C LYS A 116 16.42 3.84 -9.12
N ALA A 117 16.48 5.16 -9.21
CA ALA A 117 17.69 5.88 -9.62
C ALA A 117 18.88 5.68 -8.66
N LEU A 118 18.60 5.61 -7.35
CA LEU A 118 19.62 5.29 -6.34
C LEU A 118 20.14 3.86 -6.52
N CYS A 119 19.26 2.87 -6.70
CA CYS A 119 19.65 1.49 -6.98
C CYS A 119 20.55 1.37 -8.21
N SER A 120 20.20 2.06 -9.31
CA SER A 120 21.04 2.10 -10.51
C SER A 120 22.42 2.71 -10.25
N THR A 121 22.51 3.73 -9.38
CA THR A 121 23.80 4.36 -9.03
C THR A 121 24.65 3.47 -8.12
N LEU A 122 24.01 2.68 -7.26
CA LEU A 122 24.67 1.76 -6.34
C LEU A 122 25.00 0.39 -6.98
N GLY A 123 24.48 0.10 -8.18
CA GLY A 123 24.55 -1.23 -8.79
C GLY A 123 23.75 -2.29 -8.03
N ALA A 124 22.79 -1.88 -7.21
CA ALA A 124 21.93 -2.78 -6.44
C ALA A 124 20.64 -3.09 -7.21
N ALA A 125 20.14 -4.32 -7.11
CA ALA A 125 18.83 -4.66 -7.64
C ALA A 125 17.74 -3.92 -6.85
N ALA A 126 16.84 -3.22 -7.57
CA ALA A 126 15.69 -2.57 -6.97
C ALA A 126 14.60 -3.60 -6.65
N SER A 127 14.82 -4.45 -5.64
CA SER A 127 13.82 -5.41 -5.18
C SER A 127 13.17 -4.91 -3.90
N LEU A 128 11.92 -4.47 -4.01
CA LEU A 128 11.00 -4.40 -2.87
C LEU A 128 10.02 -5.55 -3.05
N ARG A 129 10.09 -6.57 -2.20
CA ARG A 129 9.17 -7.73 -2.26
C ARG A 129 7.70 -7.33 -2.17
N ALA A 130 7.38 -6.17 -1.58
CA ALA A 130 6.03 -5.63 -1.49
C ALA A 130 5.58 -4.83 -2.74
N ALA A 131 6.49 -4.29 -3.57
CA ALA A 131 6.11 -3.53 -4.76
C ALA A 131 5.71 -4.43 -5.94
N ASP A 132 6.27 -5.64 -6.02
CA ASP A 132 5.88 -6.62 -7.05
C ASP A 132 4.40 -7.04 -6.89
N SER A 133 3.81 -6.90 -5.70
CA SER A 133 2.40 -7.23 -5.44
C SER A 133 1.43 -6.14 -5.89
N ALA A 134 1.88 -4.89 -6.05
CA ALA A 134 1.03 -3.74 -6.35
C ALA A 134 0.94 -3.42 -7.86
N ASP A 135 1.86 -3.93 -8.68
CA ASP A 135 1.89 -3.72 -10.14
C ASP A 135 1.28 -4.91 -10.93
N ASP A 136 0.97 -6.02 -10.24
CA ASP A 136 0.51 -7.28 -10.87
C ASP A 136 -1.02 -7.40 -11.02
N SER A 137 -1.75 -6.28 -10.93
CA SER A 137 -3.18 -6.24 -11.29
C SER A 137 -3.42 -6.09 -12.80
N VAL A 138 -2.35 -6.14 -13.62
CA VAL A 138 -2.45 -6.26 -15.07
C VAL A 138 -1.90 -7.63 -15.47
N GLU A 139 -2.84 -8.54 -15.69
CA GLU A 139 -2.66 -9.90 -16.18
C GLU A 139 -1.62 -9.98 -17.32
N GLN A 140 -0.40 -10.42 -17.00
CA GLN A 140 0.51 -11.09 -17.94
C GLN A 140 1.23 -12.24 -17.23
N PRO A 141 1.22 -13.46 -17.79
CA PRO A 141 1.77 -14.64 -17.12
C PRO A 141 3.30 -14.61 -17.13
N ALA A 142 3.90 -14.21 -16.00
CA ALA A 142 5.32 -14.35 -15.77
C ALA A 142 5.66 -15.85 -15.58
N THR A 143 6.24 -16.46 -16.62
CA THR A 143 6.74 -17.83 -16.62
C THR A 143 7.98 -17.97 -15.72
N ARG A 144 7.79 -18.00 -14.40
CA ARG A 144 8.84 -18.44 -13.47
C ARG A 144 8.65 -19.92 -13.19
N LYS A 145 9.53 -20.75 -13.76
CA LYS A 145 9.63 -22.18 -13.42
C LYS A 145 9.88 -22.30 -11.91
N PRO A 146 9.06 -23.04 -11.15
CA PRO A 146 9.35 -23.28 -9.74
C PRO A 146 10.69 -24.03 -9.63
N PHE A 147 11.54 -23.58 -8.71
CA PHE A 147 12.74 -24.30 -8.33
C PHE A 147 12.29 -25.55 -7.56
N VAL A 148 12.16 -26.67 -8.27
CA VAL A 148 11.83 -27.97 -7.68
C VAL A 148 13.15 -28.61 -7.25
N TRP A 149 13.30 -28.85 -5.95
CA TRP A 149 14.41 -29.65 -5.44
C TRP A 149 14.36 -31.05 -6.09
N PRO A 150 15.46 -31.56 -6.66
CA PRO A 150 15.47 -32.93 -7.16
C PRO A 150 15.29 -33.88 -5.97
N LEU A 151 14.16 -34.56 -5.90
CA LEU A 151 14.00 -35.70 -5.01
C LEU A 151 14.80 -36.85 -5.59
N GLU A 152 15.85 -37.25 -4.88
CA GLU A 152 16.61 -38.45 -5.19
C GLU A 152 15.68 -39.66 -4.96
N ALA A 153 15.44 -40.45 -6.00
CA ALA A 153 14.59 -41.63 -5.88
C ALA A 153 15.25 -42.64 -4.93
N PRO A 154 14.50 -43.24 -3.98
CA PRO A 154 15.09 -44.17 -3.03
C PRO A 154 15.72 -45.36 -3.77
N THR A 155 16.99 -45.61 -3.48
CA THR A 155 17.72 -46.75 -4.05
C THR A 155 17.13 -48.03 -3.46
N GLN A 156 16.89 -49.07 -4.28
CA GLN A 156 16.23 -50.34 -3.91
C GLN A 156 16.89 -51.13 -2.74
N GLN A 157 17.94 -50.60 -2.11
CA GLN A 157 18.60 -51.19 -0.96
C GLN A 157 17.97 -50.80 0.39
N ASP A 158 17.07 -49.81 0.45
CA ASP A 158 16.35 -49.40 1.67
C ASP A 158 15.00 -50.12 1.88
N LEU A 159 14.67 -51.12 1.05
CA LEU A 159 13.44 -51.91 1.14
C LEU A 159 13.73 -53.40 1.40
N SER A 160 14.66 -53.70 2.29
CA SER A 160 14.81 -55.03 2.88
C SER A 160 14.46 -54.98 4.37
N PHE A 161 13.28 -55.50 4.71
CA PHE A 161 12.99 -56.11 6.01
C PHE A 161 13.64 -57.50 6.08
#